data_AF-K5XD86-F1
#
_entry.id   AF-K5XD86-F1
#
_cell.length_a   1.000
_cell.length_b   1.000
_cell.length_c   1.000
_cell.angle_alpha   90.00
_cell.angle_beta   90.00
_cell.angle_gamma   90.00
#
_symmetry.space_group_name_H-M   'P 1'
#
loop_
_entity.id
_entity.type
_entity.pdbx_description
1 polymer ?
#
loop_
_entity_poly.entity_id
_entity_poly.type
_entity_poly.pdbx_seq_one_letter_code
_entity_poly.pdbx_strand_id
1 'polypeptide(L)'
;MSSNTIDFPFAHEDAVQKAVDEVKRLSDMSAAADQGVHDVDHSSKTLAERYKDDITALAGLPPRVDEFAKSFNAVLWAGRTSATHGVSRITDFVDVTVVGIVEDIKTPEDRDEAVIELNAIAGQKSKPVDGFPGATRRLDGIWNTSSTDAANIAKVLAEATDIEKTVKVKLTTITFSPAKAGYKKVQDALRAYASSI
;
A
#
# COMPACT_ATOMS: atom_id res chain seq x y z
N MET A 1 -25.68 13.43 24.59
CA MET A 1 -24.56 12.48 24.48
C MET A 1 -23.89 12.72 23.15
N SER A 2 -22.63 13.15 23.14
CA SER A 2 -21.85 13.30 21.90
C SER A 2 -21.68 11.92 21.27
N SER A 3 -22.22 11.72 20.07
CA SER A 3 -21.91 10.55 19.25
C SER A 3 -20.46 10.70 18.81
N ASN A 4 -19.52 10.07 19.50
CA ASN A 4 -18.17 9.86 18.97
C ASN A 4 -18.30 8.85 17.82
N THR A 5 -18.72 9.32 16.65
CA THR A 5 -18.75 8.53 15.43
C THR A 5 -17.30 8.39 14.97
N ILE A 6 -16.84 7.13 14.82
CA ILE A 6 -15.51 6.87 14.25
C ILE A 6 -15.49 7.42 12.82
N ASP A 7 -14.46 8.19 12.50
CA ASP A 7 -14.22 8.67 11.16
C ASP A 7 -13.23 7.74 10.44
N PHE A 8 -13.63 7.25 9.26
CA PHE A 8 -12.81 6.37 8.43
C PHE A 8 -12.34 7.16 7.21
N PRO A 9 -11.03 7.42 7.02
CA PRO A 9 -10.55 8.25 5.93
C PRO A 9 -11.05 7.78 4.56
N PHE A 10 -11.07 6.46 4.32
CA PHE A 10 -11.54 5.91 3.04
C PHE A 10 -13.06 5.76 2.92
N ALA A 11 -13.84 6.25 3.89
CA ALA A 11 -15.26 6.51 3.69
C ALA A 11 -15.52 7.78 2.86
N HIS A 12 -14.52 8.68 2.76
CA HIS A 12 -14.65 9.96 2.03
C HIS A 12 -14.02 9.86 0.65
N GLU A 13 -14.78 10.23 -0.38
CA GLU A 13 -14.34 10.09 -1.79
C GLU A 13 -13.10 10.91 -2.13
N ASP A 14 -12.93 12.09 -1.52
CA ASP A 14 -11.78 12.97 -1.71
C ASP A 14 -10.48 12.34 -1.17
N ALA A 15 -10.54 11.73 0.02
CA ALA A 15 -9.41 11.02 0.61
C ALA A 15 -9.05 9.77 -0.19
N VAL A 16 -10.06 9.02 -0.68
CA VAL A 16 -9.84 7.86 -1.56
C VAL A 16 -9.20 8.29 -2.87
N GLN A 17 -9.74 9.32 -3.52
CA GLN A 17 -9.23 9.80 -4.80
C GLN A 17 -7.79 10.29 -4.66
N LYS A 18 -7.47 11.02 -3.59
CA LYS A 18 -6.11 11.45 -3.29
C LYS A 18 -5.16 10.26 -3.14
N ALA A 19 -5.55 9.22 -2.40
CA ALA A 19 -4.71 8.03 -2.22
C ALA A 19 -4.50 7.28 -3.55
N VAL A 20 -5.55 7.11 -4.35
CA VAL A 20 -5.47 6.50 -5.69
C VAL A 20 -4.56 7.31 -6.62
N ASP A 21 -4.69 8.63 -6.64
CA ASP A 21 -3.84 9.51 -7.45
C ASP A 21 -2.38 9.48 -7.01
N GLU A 22 -2.11 9.35 -5.71
CA GLU A 22 -0.75 9.19 -5.20
C GLU A 22 -0.12 7.87 -5.63
N VAL A 23 -0.88 6.76 -5.62
CA VAL A 23 -0.41 5.45 -6.13
C VAL A 23 -0.20 5.49 -7.64
N LYS A 24 -1.14 6.10 -8.39
CA LYS A 24 -1.00 6.29 -9.83
C LYS A 24 0.24 7.11 -10.17
N ARG A 25 0.47 8.22 -9.47
CA ARG A 25 1.67 9.05 -9.64
C ARG A 25 2.95 8.26 -9.33
N LEU A 26 2.92 7.38 -8.33
CA LEU A 26 4.06 6.49 -8.04
C LEU A 26 4.32 5.52 -9.20
N SER A 27 3.26 4.97 -9.80
CA SER A 27 3.31 4.11 -10.98
C SER A 27 3.90 4.83 -12.18
N ASP A 28 3.33 5.97 -12.56
CA ASP A 28 3.77 6.76 -13.71
C ASP A 28 5.23 7.23 -13.55
N MET A 29 5.62 7.61 -12.33
CA MET A 29 7.00 8.00 -12.00
C MET A 29 7.97 6.83 -12.14
N SER A 30 7.58 5.63 -11.70
CA SER A 30 8.43 4.43 -11.78
C SER A 30 8.68 4.06 -13.24
N ALA A 31 7.62 4.04 -14.07
CA ALA A 31 7.73 3.75 -15.49
C ALA A 31 8.57 4.79 -16.26
N ALA A 32 8.35 6.08 -15.99
CA ALA A 32 9.11 7.14 -16.65
C ALA A 32 10.60 7.13 -16.26
N ALA A 33 10.90 6.86 -14.98
CA ALA A 33 12.28 6.77 -14.52
C ALA A 33 13.01 5.54 -15.10
N ASP A 34 12.34 4.39 -15.16
CA ASP A 34 12.89 3.18 -15.78
C ASP A 34 13.21 3.38 -17.27
N GLN A 35 12.27 3.96 -18.02
CA GLN A 35 12.50 4.32 -19.42
C GLN A 35 13.71 5.25 -19.57
N GLY A 36 13.82 6.27 -18.71
CA GLY A 36 14.95 7.20 -18.75
C GLY A 36 16.30 6.51 -18.47
N VAL A 37 16.34 5.55 -17.55
CA VAL A 37 17.54 4.75 -17.27
C VAL A 37 17.89 3.85 -18.45
N HIS A 38 16.89 3.20 -19.04
CA HIS A 38 17.07 2.36 -20.23
C HIS A 38 17.58 3.17 -21.44
N ASP A 39 17.05 4.38 -21.67
CA ASP A 39 17.49 5.26 -22.76
C ASP A 39 18.95 5.70 -22.60
N VAL A 40 19.39 5.96 -21.37
CA VAL A 40 20.79 6.26 -21.05
C VAL A 40 21.68 5.04 -21.28
N ASP A 41 21.27 3.85 -20.84
CA ASP A 41 21.98 2.61 -21.08
C ASP A 41 22.14 2.32 -22.59
N HIS A 42 21.05 2.42 -23.35
CA HIS A 42 21.05 2.25 -24.80
C HIS A 42 21.95 3.28 -25.50
N SER A 43 21.88 4.54 -25.10
CA SER A 43 22.72 5.61 -25.65
C SER A 43 24.20 5.37 -25.34
N SER A 44 24.52 4.87 -24.14
CA SER A 44 25.89 4.54 -23.75
C SER A 44 26.48 3.42 -24.62
N LYS A 45 25.69 2.37 -24.90
CA LYS A 45 26.06 1.26 -25.79
C LYS A 45 26.25 1.74 -27.22
N THR A 46 25.34 2.57 -27.72
CA THR A 46 25.42 3.15 -29.07
C THR A 46 26.66 4.02 -29.24
N LEU A 47 27.02 4.82 -28.23
CA LEU A 47 28.21 5.66 -28.25
C LEU A 47 29.50 4.80 -28.30
N ALA A 48 29.59 3.78 -27.44
CA ALA A 48 30.74 2.89 -27.42
C ALA A 48 30.90 2.11 -28.73
N GLU A 49 29.79 1.61 -29.29
CA GLU A 49 29.79 0.87 -30.56
C GLU A 49 30.22 1.74 -31.74
N ARG A 50 29.76 3.01 -31.79
CA ARG A 50 30.06 3.94 -32.89
C ARG A 50 31.55 4.22 -33.05
N TYR A 51 32.31 4.21 -31.95
CA TYR A 51 33.72 4.60 -31.92
C TYR A 51 34.63 3.45 -31.44
N LYS A 52 34.15 2.21 -31.49
CA LYS A 52 34.83 1.04 -30.91
C LYS A 52 36.24 0.79 -31.47
N ASP A 53 36.45 1.13 -32.74
CA ASP A 53 37.72 0.88 -33.43
C ASP A 53 38.77 1.97 -33.15
N ASP A 54 38.32 3.19 -32.79
CA ASP A 54 39.19 4.35 -32.61
C ASP A 54 39.40 4.74 -31.13
N ILE A 55 38.39 4.51 -30.28
CA ILE A 55 38.37 4.96 -28.88
C ILE A 55 37.95 3.80 -27.97
N THR A 56 38.86 2.86 -27.76
CA THR A 56 38.63 1.64 -26.96
C THR A 56 38.26 1.93 -25.50
N ALA A 57 38.66 3.08 -24.95
CA ALA A 57 38.29 3.50 -23.59
C ALA A 57 36.76 3.64 -23.39
N LEU A 58 35.98 3.90 -24.45
CA LEU A 58 34.52 4.03 -24.36
C LEU A 58 33.83 2.71 -24.00
N ALA A 59 34.46 1.56 -24.25
CA ALA A 59 33.93 0.26 -23.85
C ALA A 59 33.79 0.11 -22.32
N GLY A 60 34.49 0.94 -21.53
CA GLY A 60 34.37 0.94 -20.07
C GLY A 60 33.11 1.62 -19.53
N LEU A 61 32.38 2.39 -20.34
CA LEU A 61 31.18 3.12 -19.90
C LEU A 61 29.93 2.23 -19.81
N PRO A 62 29.52 1.47 -20.86
CA PRO A 62 28.28 0.69 -20.82
C PRO A 62 28.17 -0.29 -19.63
N PRO A 63 29.22 -1.03 -19.23
CA PRO A 63 29.10 -1.95 -18.08
C PRO A 63 28.70 -1.26 -16.78
N ARG A 64 29.20 -0.04 -16.53
CA ARG A 64 28.88 0.71 -15.30
C ARG A 64 27.44 1.23 -15.31
N VAL A 65 26.94 1.61 -16.48
CA VAL A 65 25.55 2.06 -16.65
C VAL A 65 24.60 0.87 -16.48
N ASP A 66 24.94 -0.29 -17.04
CA ASP A 66 24.18 -1.54 -16.90
C ASP A 66 24.14 -2.03 -15.43
N GLU A 67 25.24 -1.94 -14.69
CA GLU A 67 25.28 -2.24 -13.25
C GLU A 67 24.33 -1.34 -12.44
N PHE A 68 24.30 -0.05 -12.75
CA PHE A 68 23.35 0.88 -12.16
C PHE A 68 21.91 0.55 -12.54
N ALA A 69 21.64 0.27 -13.82
CA ALA A 69 20.30 -0.08 -14.30
C ALA A 69 19.74 -1.33 -13.59
N LYS A 70 20.57 -2.35 -13.39
CA LYS A 70 20.19 -3.55 -12.60
C LYS A 70 19.87 -3.21 -11.14
N SER A 71 20.68 -2.35 -10.52
CA SER A 71 20.46 -1.89 -9.15
C SER A 71 19.17 -1.07 -9.04
N PHE A 72 18.89 -0.23 -10.04
CA PHE A 72 17.65 0.54 -10.13
C PHE A 72 16.42 -0.37 -10.27
N ASN A 73 16.49 -1.39 -11.12
CA ASN A 73 15.44 -2.40 -11.25
C ASN A 73 15.17 -3.11 -9.91
N ALA A 74 16.21 -3.49 -9.17
CA ALA A 74 16.01 -4.11 -7.85
C ALA A 74 15.23 -3.19 -6.88
N VAL A 75 15.47 -1.87 -6.93
CA VAL A 75 14.71 -0.88 -6.15
C VAL A 75 13.25 -0.80 -6.60
N LEU A 76 12.97 -0.82 -7.90
CA LEU A 76 11.59 -0.86 -8.42
C LEU A 76 10.85 -2.13 -7.96
N TRP A 77 11.50 -3.29 -8.03
CA TRP A 77 10.96 -4.57 -7.55
C TRP A 77 10.72 -4.58 -6.03
N ALA A 78 11.53 -3.88 -5.25
CA ALA A 78 11.26 -3.67 -3.83
C ALA A 78 10.00 -2.80 -3.61
N GLY A 79 9.80 -1.77 -4.44
CA GLY A 79 8.55 -0.99 -4.49
C GLY A 79 7.33 -1.85 -4.79
N ARG A 80 7.41 -2.69 -5.82
CA ARG A 80 6.39 -3.70 -6.16
C ARG A 80 6.08 -4.62 -4.98
N THR A 81 7.11 -5.16 -4.33
CA THR A 81 6.96 -6.07 -3.18
C THR A 81 6.20 -5.38 -2.04
N SER A 82 6.57 -4.14 -1.72
CA SER A 82 5.87 -3.35 -0.70
C SER A 82 4.40 -3.11 -1.07
N ALA A 83 4.11 -2.78 -2.33
CA ALA A 83 2.73 -2.64 -2.80
C ALA A 83 1.93 -3.94 -2.73
N THR A 84 2.52 -5.09 -3.07
CA THR A 84 1.84 -6.39 -2.93
C THR A 84 1.53 -6.72 -1.47
N HIS A 85 2.43 -6.41 -0.54
CA HIS A 85 2.13 -6.55 0.89
C HIS A 85 1.03 -5.58 1.35
N GLY A 86 0.97 -4.36 0.78
CA GLY A 86 -0.14 -3.44 1.00
C GLY A 86 -1.49 -4.01 0.52
N VAL A 87 -1.51 -4.69 -0.63
CA VAL A 87 -2.71 -5.39 -1.13
C VAL A 87 -3.14 -6.49 -0.17
N SER A 88 -2.21 -7.36 0.26
CA SER A 88 -2.49 -8.43 1.23
C SER A 88 -3.02 -7.87 2.53
N ARG A 89 -2.37 -6.81 3.07
CA ARG A 89 -2.81 -6.14 4.29
C ARG A 89 -4.24 -5.63 4.22
N ILE A 90 -4.63 -5.01 3.10
CA ILE A 90 -6.01 -4.54 2.93
C ILE A 90 -6.99 -5.71 2.92
N THR A 91 -6.65 -6.84 2.29
CA THR A 91 -7.48 -8.05 2.32
C THR A 91 -7.57 -8.63 3.73
N ASP A 92 -6.45 -8.76 4.44
CA ASP A 92 -6.43 -9.27 5.82
C ASP A 92 -7.26 -8.38 6.76
N PHE A 93 -7.15 -7.06 6.60
CA PHE A 93 -7.93 -6.10 7.38
C PHE A 93 -9.41 -6.10 7.01
N VAL A 94 -9.75 -5.88 5.75
CA VAL A 94 -11.14 -5.66 5.33
C VAL A 94 -11.89 -6.97 5.18
N ASP A 95 -11.38 -7.89 4.36
CA ASP A 95 -12.11 -9.09 3.95
C ASP A 95 -12.05 -10.17 5.04
N VAL A 96 -10.87 -10.39 5.62
CA VAL A 96 -10.68 -11.45 6.62
C VAL A 96 -11.13 -10.95 7.99
N THR A 97 -10.64 -9.81 8.46
CA THR A 97 -10.88 -9.38 9.85
C THR A 97 -12.21 -8.66 10.00
N VAL A 98 -12.45 -7.58 9.26
CA VAL A 98 -13.70 -6.80 9.44
C VAL A 98 -14.92 -7.59 8.96
N VAL A 99 -14.89 -8.12 7.73
CA VAL A 99 -16.03 -8.87 7.19
C VAL A 99 -16.11 -10.29 7.77
N GLY A 100 -14.99 -11.00 7.88
CA GLY A 100 -14.99 -12.38 8.33
C GLY A 100 -15.18 -12.56 9.84
N ILE A 101 -14.68 -11.64 10.66
CA ILE A 101 -14.70 -11.77 12.13
C ILE A 101 -15.61 -10.71 12.76
N VAL A 102 -15.34 -9.42 12.56
CA VAL A 102 -16.05 -8.32 13.26
C VAL A 102 -17.54 -8.29 12.94
N GLU A 103 -17.92 -8.54 11.68
CA GLU A 103 -19.31 -8.58 11.24
C GLU A 103 -20.09 -9.80 11.73
N ASP A 104 -19.40 -10.88 12.09
CA ASP A 104 -20.01 -12.15 12.52
C ASP A 104 -19.93 -12.38 14.04
N ILE A 105 -19.48 -11.41 14.83
CA ILE A 105 -19.41 -11.50 16.30
C ILE A 105 -20.79 -11.84 16.88
N LYS A 106 -20.87 -12.96 17.61
CA LYS A 106 -22.09 -13.43 18.31
C LYS A 106 -21.89 -13.52 19.82
N THR A 107 -20.66 -13.75 20.25
CA THR A 107 -20.30 -14.03 21.65
C THR A 107 -19.22 -13.06 22.16
N PRO A 108 -19.06 -12.92 23.48
CA PRO A 108 -17.92 -12.20 24.06
C PRO A 108 -16.56 -12.77 23.63
N GLU A 109 -16.46 -14.08 23.45
CA GLU A 109 -15.25 -14.76 23.00
C GLU A 109 -14.90 -14.37 21.55
N ASP A 110 -15.88 -14.31 20.64
CA ASP A 110 -15.67 -13.85 19.25
C ASP A 110 -15.17 -12.39 19.23
N ARG A 111 -15.71 -11.55 20.12
CA ARG A 111 -15.27 -10.16 20.27
C ARG A 111 -13.81 -10.09 20.72
N ASP A 112 -13.42 -10.92 21.69
CA ASP A 112 -12.05 -10.92 22.20
C ASP A 112 -11.05 -11.36 21.11
N GLU A 113 -11.40 -12.36 20.31
CA GLU A 113 -10.64 -12.75 19.12
C GLU A 113 -10.53 -11.60 18.11
N ALA A 114 -11.65 -10.95 17.77
CA ALA A 114 -11.67 -9.81 16.86
C ALA A 114 -10.75 -8.66 17.33
N VAL A 115 -10.76 -8.35 18.63
CA VAL A 115 -9.90 -7.32 19.22
C VAL A 115 -8.42 -7.71 19.14
N ILE A 116 -8.09 -8.99 19.38
CA ILE A 116 -6.71 -9.48 19.25
C ILE A 116 -6.21 -9.34 17.81
N GLU A 117 -6.99 -9.79 16.84
CA GLU A 117 -6.63 -9.72 15.41
C GLU A 117 -6.47 -8.28 14.92
N LEU A 118 -7.41 -7.39 15.27
CA LEU A 118 -7.31 -5.97 14.91
C LEU A 118 -6.09 -5.29 15.55
N ASN A 119 -5.76 -5.62 16.81
CA ASN A 119 -4.55 -5.11 17.47
C ASN A 119 -3.27 -5.65 16.82
N ALA A 120 -3.28 -6.91 16.38
CA ALA A 120 -2.17 -7.48 15.62
C ALA A 120 -1.96 -6.71 14.31
N ILE A 121 -3.02 -6.46 13.54
CA ILE A 121 -2.97 -5.65 12.31
C ILE A 121 -2.43 -4.24 12.59
N ALA A 122 -2.94 -3.57 13.63
CA ALA A 122 -2.50 -2.23 14.01
C ALA A 122 -1.02 -2.17 14.43
N GLY A 123 -0.51 -3.24 15.04
CA GLY A 123 0.88 -3.38 15.47
C GLY A 123 1.89 -3.62 14.35
N GLN A 124 1.44 -4.16 13.20
CA GLN A 124 2.34 -4.43 12.07
C GLN A 124 2.89 -3.14 11.45
N LYS A 125 4.13 -3.20 10.98
CA LYS A 125 4.83 -2.12 10.29
C LYS A 125 5.22 -2.54 8.88
N SER A 126 5.12 -1.61 7.94
CA SER A 126 5.69 -1.76 6.61
C SER A 126 7.22 -1.70 6.67
N LYS A 127 7.85 -2.36 5.71
CA LYS A 127 9.29 -2.22 5.47
C LYS A 127 9.50 -1.07 4.46
N PRO A 128 10.42 -0.12 4.73
CA PRO A 128 10.71 0.95 3.78
C PRO A 128 11.35 0.39 2.50
N VAL A 129 11.19 1.13 1.40
CA VAL A 129 11.84 0.85 0.12
C VAL A 129 13.13 1.64 0.05
N ASP A 130 14.25 0.97 0.31
CA ASP A 130 15.59 1.59 0.30
C ASP A 130 15.88 2.21 -1.08
N GLY A 131 16.40 3.44 -1.09
CA GLY A 131 16.65 4.18 -2.33
C GLY A 131 15.40 4.79 -2.99
N PHE A 132 14.19 4.51 -2.50
CA PHE A 132 12.93 5.04 -3.06
C PHE A 132 12.01 5.66 -1.99
N PRO A 133 12.41 6.77 -1.34
CA PRO A 133 11.63 7.40 -0.26
C PRO A 133 10.24 7.89 -0.70
N GLY A 134 10.06 8.15 -2.00
CA GLY A 134 8.77 8.49 -2.58
C GLY A 134 7.75 7.34 -2.53
N ALA A 135 8.21 6.10 -2.70
CA ALA A 135 7.41 4.88 -2.55
C ALA A 135 7.11 4.64 -1.07
N THR A 136 8.14 4.63 -0.22
CA THR A 136 8.00 4.46 1.24
C THR A 136 6.91 5.36 1.81
N ARG A 137 6.99 6.67 1.57
CA ARG A 137 6.03 7.63 2.13
C ARG A 137 4.57 7.35 1.76
N ARG A 138 4.31 7.00 0.49
CA ARG A 138 2.95 6.82 -0.03
C ARG A 138 2.36 5.48 0.39
N LEU A 139 3.16 4.42 0.30
CA LEU A 139 2.76 3.08 0.71
C LEU A 139 2.57 3.00 2.23
N ASP A 140 3.45 3.63 3.01
CA ASP A 140 3.31 3.74 4.46
C ASP A 140 2.08 4.56 4.86
N GLY A 141 1.73 5.59 4.08
CA GLY A 141 0.51 6.36 4.29
C GLY A 141 -0.73 5.46 4.29
N ILE A 142 -0.89 4.65 3.24
CA ILE A 142 -2.00 3.69 3.11
C ILE A 142 -1.93 2.60 4.20
N TRP A 143 -0.74 2.08 4.48
CA TRP A 143 -0.52 1.12 5.56
C TRP A 143 -1.02 1.66 6.89
N ASN A 144 -0.65 2.89 7.24
CA ASN A 144 -1.01 3.51 8.50
C ASN A 144 -2.50 3.86 8.59
N THR A 145 -3.19 4.12 7.47
CA THR A 145 -4.65 4.27 7.45
C THR A 145 -5.32 2.98 7.96
N SER A 146 -4.97 1.82 7.39
CA SER A 146 -5.50 0.54 7.89
C SER A 146 -5.09 0.22 9.33
N SER A 147 -3.87 0.59 9.76
CA SER A 147 -3.47 0.43 11.17
C SER A 147 -4.35 1.25 12.12
N THR A 148 -4.65 2.49 11.73
CA THR A 148 -5.42 3.43 12.54
C THR A 148 -6.88 3.00 12.61
N ASP A 149 -7.45 2.60 11.48
CA ASP A 149 -8.82 2.09 11.41
C ASP A 149 -8.98 0.80 12.22
N ALA A 150 -8.03 -0.13 12.13
CA ALA A 150 -8.03 -1.34 12.94
C ALA A 150 -7.98 -1.04 14.45
N ALA A 151 -7.11 -0.13 14.89
CA ALA A 151 -7.02 0.29 16.28
C ALA A 151 -8.32 0.96 16.77
N ASN A 152 -8.95 1.79 15.93
CA ASN A 152 -10.21 2.46 16.25
C ASN A 152 -11.37 1.45 16.41
N ILE A 153 -11.47 0.47 15.50
CA ILE A 153 -12.46 -0.60 15.59
C ILE A 153 -12.23 -1.44 16.84
N ALA A 154 -10.99 -1.85 17.12
CA ALA A 154 -10.62 -2.64 18.28
C ALA A 154 -11.03 -1.93 19.59
N LYS A 155 -10.74 -0.64 19.69
CA LYS A 155 -11.11 0.17 20.86
C LYS A 155 -12.63 0.19 21.09
N VAL A 156 -13.41 0.40 20.03
CA VAL A 156 -14.87 0.44 20.15
C VAL A 156 -15.47 -0.91 20.50
N LEU A 157 -14.89 -2.01 20.00
CA LEU A 157 -15.29 -3.36 20.40
C LEU A 157 -14.97 -3.64 21.88
N ALA A 158 -13.79 -3.26 22.36
CA ALA A 158 -13.39 -3.48 23.75
C ALA A 158 -14.26 -2.69 24.75
N GLU A 159 -14.72 -1.49 24.37
CA GLU A 159 -15.58 -0.64 25.19
C GLU A 159 -17.09 -0.95 25.03
N ALA A 160 -17.45 -1.93 24.19
CA ALA A 160 -18.84 -2.27 23.90
C ALA A 160 -19.52 -2.99 25.09
N THR A 161 -20.58 -2.36 25.61
CA THR A 161 -21.47 -2.99 26.61
C THR A 161 -22.64 -3.76 25.98
N ASP A 162 -23.02 -3.40 24.75
CA ASP A 162 -24.02 -4.08 23.92
C ASP A 162 -23.36 -4.41 22.58
N ILE A 163 -22.93 -5.67 22.44
CA ILE A 163 -22.16 -6.17 21.29
C ILE A 163 -22.99 -6.06 20.02
N GLU A 164 -24.23 -6.55 20.04
CA GLU A 164 -25.08 -6.60 18.85
C GLU A 164 -25.36 -5.20 18.32
N LYS A 165 -25.69 -4.25 19.19
CA LYS A 165 -25.91 -2.86 18.80
C LYS A 165 -24.62 -2.20 18.31
N THR A 166 -23.48 -2.47 18.94
CA THR A 166 -22.21 -1.84 18.57
C THR A 166 -21.72 -2.33 17.21
N VAL A 167 -21.77 -3.63 16.95
CA VAL A 167 -21.42 -4.23 15.66
C VAL A 167 -22.39 -3.73 14.58
N LYS A 168 -23.70 -4.02 14.72
CA LYS A 168 -24.69 -3.75 13.67
C LYS A 168 -24.94 -2.26 13.41
N VAL A 169 -24.91 -1.41 14.44
CA VAL A 169 -25.30 0.02 14.30
C VAL A 169 -24.11 0.96 14.23
N LYS A 170 -23.02 0.70 14.96
CA LYS A 170 -21.90 1.66 15.09
C LYS A 170 -20.66 1.32 14.28
N LEU A 171 -20.39 0.05 14.00
CA LEU A 171 -19.13 -0.35 13.36
C LEU A 171 -19.33 -0.71 11.89
N THR A 172 -20.20 -1.68 11.58
CA THR A 172 -20.07 -2.38 10.29
C THR A 172 -21.06 -1.89 9.23
N THR A 173 -22.36 -1.87 9.54
CA THR A 173 -23.39 -1.66 8.52
C THR A 173 -23.58 -0.21 8.07
N ILE A 174 -23.34 0.77 8.95
CA ILE A 174 -23.56 2.20 8.66
C ILE A 174 -22.24 2.96 8.47
N THR A 175 -21.25 2.70 9.31
CA THR A 175 -20.07 3.56 9.43
C THR A 175 -18.89 3.08 8.58
N PHE A 176 -18.60 1.77 8.54
CA PHE A 176 -17.49 1.22 7.76
C PHE A 176 -17.88 0.79 6.34
N SER A 177 -19.17 0.58 6.06
CA SER A 177 -19.64 0.18 4.73
C SER A 177 -19.14 1.09 3.59
N PRO A 178 -19.17 2.44 3.70
CA PRO A 178 -18.56 3.30 2.68
C PRO A 178 -17.04 3.10 2.55
N ALA A 179 -16.35 2.87 3.68
CA ALA A 179 -14.91 2.65 3.69
C ALA A 179 -14.49 1.39 2.93
N LYS A 180 -15.29 0.31 2.94
CA LYS A 180 -15.01 -0.92 2.17
C LYS A 180 -14.81 -0.62 0.68
N ALA A 181 -15.66 0.23 0.10
CA ALA A 181 -15.55 0.63 -1.30
C ALA A 181 -14.30 1.47 -1.55
N GLY A 182 -13.94 2.37 -0.62
CA GLY A 182 -12.70 3.15 -0.68
C GLY A 182 -11.45 2.27 -0.60
N TYR A 183 -11.40 1.35 0.36
CA TYR A 183 -10.33 0.36 0.49
C TYR A 183 -10.15 -0.47 -0.77
N LYS A 184 -11.26 -0.92 -1.39
CA LYS A 184 -11.21 -1.65 -2.65
C LYS A 184 -10.56 -0.83 -3.77
N LYS A 185 -10.95 0.45 -3.94
CA LYS A 185 -10.35 1.34 -4.96
C LYS A 185 -8.85 1.53 -4.74
N VAL A 186 -8.43 1.74 -3.48
CA VAL A 186 -7.00 1.89 -3.13
C VAL A 186 -6.24 0.58 -3.35
N GLN A 187 -6.83 -0.56 -2.99
CA GLN A 187 -6.25 -1.88 -3.21
C GLN A 187 -6.07 -2.18 -4.70
N ASP A 188 -7.06 -1.85 -5.52
CA ASP A 188 -6.99 -2.04 -6.98
C ASP A 188 -5.90 -1.15 -7.59
N ALA A 189 -5.73 0.09 -7.09
CA ALA A 189 -4.63 0.95 -7.51
C ALA A 189 -3.25 0.38 -7.12
N LEU A 190 -3.10 -0.15 -5.90
CA LEU A 190 -1.86 -0.82 -5.48
C LEU A 190 -1.57 -2.06 -6.32
N ARG A 191 -2.60 -2.85 -6.64
CA ARG A 191 -2.48 -4.03 -7.51
C ARG A 191 -2.08 -3.64 -8.94
N ALA A 192 -2.63 -2.56 -9.47
CA ALA A 192 -2.25 -2.02 -10.77
C ALA A 192 -0.78 -1.58 -10.78
N TYR A 193 -0.34 -0.81 -9.78
CA TYR A 193 1.07 -0.43 -9.62
C TYR A 193 2.00 -1.65 -9.53
N ALA A 194 1.64 -2.64 -8.71
CA ALA A 194 2.44 -3.86 -8.58
C ALA A 194 2.49 -4.71 -9.87
N SER A 195 1.51 -4.55 -10.76
CA SER A 195 1.46 -5.26 -12.04
C SER A 195 2.18 -4.52 -13.16
N SER A 196 2.44 -3.22 -13.00
CA SER A 196 3.15 -2.39 -13.98
C SER A 196 4.67 -2.42 -13.82
N ILE A 197 5.16 -2.93 -12.69
CA ILE A 197 6.58 -3.16 -12.40
C ILE A 197 6.92 -4.61 -12.69
#